data_AF-A0A3P8R966-F1
#
_entry.id   AF-A0A3P8R966-F1
#
_cell.length_a   1.000
_cell.length_b   1.000
_cell.length_c   1.000
_cell.angle_alpha   90.00
_cell.angle_beta   90.00
_cell.angle_gamma   90.00
#
_symmetry.space_group_name_H-M   'P 1'
#
loop_
_entity.id
_entity.type
_entity.pdbx_description
1 polymer ?
#
loop_
_entity_poly.entity_id
_entity_poly.type
_entity_poly.pdbx_seq_one_letter_code
_entity_poly.pdbx_strand_id
1 'polypeptide(L)'
;MQVLLLLILLILSSASSHDIENTTQQKDDSSGIPPTAVNRLMQTNLPLLSVRNFRQKRQVQSSSVVPMNGTNLMWVTWNNSLPNHTVSLYNGYTNRVDYICKYKCDAGFYTPGKGRYCYYPSAIEKRGFPFEILVNKDNFEILEWKAGSYGSVPKNSVWTCSGKKIYVGKNHYGLGKVSTQDKAFYLPFNKREHWYNNYEVLTISENVISQTIYNVRYNKDHSEIFKFPPEVMHEATISNYECHPVVKTETLSKTYEVQQRWDFTFSIKFGTKTTIKAGIPFTVRGTVEVSTEVQLQFTKGTTVTESMTDTASVVLTVPPNHSCKFSTVRHKEKVEMSFTALLRRTYGDGKIHTTSIIGTYDSIQVGKVQAVVDRCELLVKFKPCPVQCKSSVMSDNVHLVFLLFTSFSCSYRI
;
A
#
# COMPACT_ATOMS: atom_id res chain seq x y z
N MET A 1 -31.85 27.86 -13.62
CA MET A 1 -32.00 26.51 -13.03
C MET A 1 -30.62 26.01 -12.67
N GLN A 2 -30.33 25.93 -11.37
CA GLN A 2 -29.00 25.82 -10.81
C GLN A 2 -28.99 24.56 -9.94
N VAL A 3 -28.37 23.48 -10.42
CA VAL A 3 -28.24 22.24 -9.65
C VAL A 3 -26.91 22.29 -8.94
N LEU A 4 -26.97 22.76 -7.69
CA LEU A 4 -25.86 22.85 -6.75
C LEU A 4 -25.79 21.50 -6.01
N LEU A 5 -24.86 20.61 -6.38
CA LEU A 5 -24.64 19.37 -5.64
C LEU A 5 -23.73 19.66 -4.43
N LEU A 6 -24.33 20.10 -3.32
CA LEU A 6 -23.67 20.17 -2.02
C LEU A 6 -23.61 18.77 -1.40
N LEU A 7 -22.40 18.28 -1.13
CA LEU A 7 -22.18 17.19 -0.18
C LEU A 7 -22.34 17.75 1.24
N ILE A 8 -23.45 17.39 1.89
CA ILE A 8 -23.75 17.72 3.28
C ILE A 8 -23.04 16.69 4.18
N LEU A 9 -22.06 17.13 4.97
CA LEU A 9 -21.53 16.42 6.12
C LEU A 9 -22.47 16.66 7.32
N LEU A 10 -23.31 15.68 7.63
CA LEU A 10 -24.06 15.63 8.88
C LEU A 10 -23.11 15.25 10.03
N ILE A 11 -22.66 16.26 10.78
CA ILE A 11 -22.06 16.08 12.10
C ILE A 11 -23.21 16.12 13.12
N LEU A 12 -23.62 14.97 13.62
CA LEU A 12 -24.44 14.90 14.83
C LEU A 12 -23.51 14.89 16.04
N SER A 13 -23.35 16.05 16.65
CA SER A 13 -22.81 16.21 18.01
C SER A 13 -23.94 16.03 19.02
N SER A 14 -23.78 15.07 19.94
CA SER A 14 -24.53 15.02 21.20
C SER A 14 -23.57 14.65 22.35
N ALA A 15 -23.09 15.68 23.04
CA ALA A 15 -22.87 15.66 24.49
C ALA A 15 -24.19 16.13 25.14
N SER A 16 -24.63 15.81 26.36
CA SER A 16 -24.11 15.09 27.53
C SER A 16 -25.32 14.73 28.41
N SER A 17 -25.14 13.87 29.42
CA SER A 17 -25.58 14.18 30.79
C SER A 17 -24.99 13.17 31.78
N HIS A 18 -24.68 13.73 32.94
CA HIS A 18 -23.99 13.18 34.09
C HIS A 18 -24.96 12.51 35.09
N ASP A 19 -24.36 11.63 35.91
CA ASP A 19 -24.68 11.23 37.28
C ASP A 19 -25.87 10.28 37.57
N ILE A 20 -25.59 9.15 38.23
CA ILE A 20 -25.80 8.92 39.68
C ILE A 20 -25.24 7.53 40.09
N GLU A 21 -24.22 7.57 40.96
CA GLU A 21 -23.98 6.80 42.20
C GLU A 21 -24.64 5.40 42.42
N ASN A 22 -23.81 4.36 42.65
CA ASN A 22 -23.78 3.68 43.97
C ASN A 22 -22.59 2.70 44.16
N THR A 23 -21.67 3.10 45.03
CA THR A 23 -21.04 2.38 46.15
C THR A 23 -20.96 0.84 46.14
N THR A 24 -19.74 0.29 46.17
CA THR A 24 -19.32 -0.64 47.24
C THR A 24 -17.80 -0.69 47.40
N GLN A 25 -17.39 -0.65 48.66
CA GLN A 25 -16.07 -0.51 49.23
C GLN A 25 -15.19 -1.76 49.03
N GLN A 26 -13.87 -1.60 48.86
CA GLN A 26 -12.91 -2.38 49.66
C GLN A 26 -11.49 -1.77 49.69
N LYS A 27 -11.17 -1.24 50.88
CA LYS A 27 -9.88 -1.18 51.59
C LYS A 27 -8.59 -0.78 50.86
N ASP A 28 -8.14 0.43 51.21
CA ASP A 28 -6.75 0.79 51.44
C ASP A 28 -6.03 -0.17 52.39
N ASP A 29 -4.75 -0.41 52.14
CA ASP A 29 -3.72 -0.34 53.17
C ASP A 29 -2.44 0.27 52.57
N SER A 30 -2.03 1.38 53.17
CA SER A 30 -0.86 2.20 52.85
C SER A 30 0.26 1.91 53.86
N SER A 31 1.50 1.88 53.37
CA SER A 31 2.75 2.34 54.01
C SER A 31 3.91 1.55 53.41
N GLY A 32 5.09 2.07 53.09
CA GLY A 32 5.75 3.34 53.38
C GLY A 32 7.24 3.04 53.19
N ILE A 33 7.93 3.77 52.32
CA ILE A 33 9.38 3.66 52.10
C ILE A 33 10.12 4.38 53.24
N PRO A 34 11.30 3.89 53.66
CA PRO A 34 12.45 4.80 53.72
C PRO A 34 13.76 4.20 53.18
N PRO A 35 14.71 5.04 52.70
CA PRO A 35 15.97 4.61 52.11
C PRO A 35 17.13 4.64 53.11
N THR A 36 18.14 3.79 52.94
CA THR A 36 19.49 4.05 53.47
C THR A 36 20.55 3.26 52.71
N ALA A 37 21.55 3.99 52.20
CA ALA A 37 22.77 3.48 51.58
C ALA A 37 23.85 3.24 52.64
N VAL A 38 24.72 2.23 52.49
CA VAL A 38 26.17 2.29 52.79
C VAL A 38 26.94 1.22 51.99
N ASN A 39 28.04 1.67 51.38
CA ASN A 39 29.13 0.97 50.71
C ASN A 39 29.66 -0.30 51.39
N ARG A 40 30.11 -1.29 50.58
CA ARG A 40 31.29 -2.08 50.92
C ARG A 40 32.13 -2.40 49.68
N LEU A 41 33.35 -1.92 49.73
CA LEU A 41 34.44 -2.09 48.78
C LEU A 41 35.31 -3.24 49.31
N MET A 42 35.63 -4.23 48.48
CA MET A 42 36.82 -5.07 48.67
C MET A 42 37.48 -5.33 47.32
N GLN A 43 38.77 -5.04 47.32
CA GLN A 43 39.71 -5.05 46.21
C GLN A 43 40.73 -6.18 46.43
N THR A 44 41.56 -6.44 45.41
CA THR A 44 42.71 -7.36 45.28
C THR A 44 42.40 -8.67 44.52
N ASN A 45 43.17 -9.18 43.54
CA ASN A 45 44.36 -8.72 42.81
C ASN A 45 44.49 -9.53 41.48
N LEU A 46 45.17 -8.92 40.50
CA LEU A 46 45.56 -9.28 39.11
C LEU A 46 46.05 -10.74 38.82
N PRO A 47 46.03 -11.26 37.55
CA PRO A 47 46.86 -10.72 36.44
C PRO A 47 46.26 -10.65 35.02
N LEU A 48 46.80 -9.68 34.28
CA LEU A 48 46.74 -9.48 32.83
C LEU A 48 47.21 -10.72 32.05
N LEU A 49 46.33 -11.29 31.22
CA LEU A 49 46.71 -12.26 30.18
C LEU A 49 45.99 -11.97 28.86
N SER A 50 46.80 -11.54 27.90
CA SER A 50 46.74 -11.70 26.45
C SER A 50 45.44 -11.35 25.70
N VAL A 51 45.57 -10.35 24.84
CA VAL A 51 44.72 -10.08 23.66
C VAL A 51 44.57 -11.37 22.85
N ARG A 52 43.38 -11.98 22.88
CA ARG A 52 42.96 -13.02 21.93
C ARG A 52 41.84 -12.46 21.07
N ASN A 53 42.15 -12.33 19.79
CA ASN A 53 41.29 -11.99 18.67
C ASN A 53 39.80 -12.29 18.91
N PHE A 54 39.01 -11.22 19.03
CA PHE A 54 37.57 -11.26 18.81
C PHE A 54 37.33 -11.73 17.37
N ARG A 55 37.12 -13.03 17.18
CA ARG A 55 36.39 -13.51 16.01
C ARG A 55 35.01 -12.86 16.10
N GLN A 56 34.74 -11.93 15.19
CA GLN A 56 33.40 -11.41 14.93
C GLN A 56 32.43 -12.60 14.94
N LYS A 57 31.55 -12.64 15.96
CA LYS A 57 30.34 -13.44 15.88
C LYS A 57 29.62 -12.93 14.64
N ARG A 58 29.66 -13.73 13.58
CA ARG A 58 28.79 -13.60 12.42
C ARG A 58 27.39 -13.39 12.98
N GLN A 59 26.87 -12.19 12.76
CA GLN A 59 25.50 -11.82 13.03
C GLN A 59 24.63 -12.94 12.43
N VAL A 60 23.91 -13.66 13.29
CA VAL A 60 23.00 -14.72 12.87
C VAL A 60 22.01 -14.05 11.94
N GLN A 61 22.10 -14.40 10.65
CA GLN A 61 21.20 -13.93 9.61
C GLN A 61 19.77 -14.12 10.12
N SER A 62 19.05 -13.00 10.20
CA SER A 62 17.60 -12.96 10.35
C SER A 62 16.98 -14.05 9.48
N SER A 63 16.24 -14.97 10.10
CA SER A 63 15.54 -16.06 9.42
C SER A 63 14.66 -15.47 8.33
N SER A 64 15.05 -15.65 7.06
CA SER A 64 14.25 -15.25 5.92
C SER A 64 13.01 -16.14 5.86
N VAL A 65 11.95 -15.74 6.55
CA VAL A 65 10.60 -16.28 6.35
C VAL A 65 10.20 -15.83 4.95
N VAL A 66 10.38 -16.71 3.96
CA VAL A 66 9.96 -16.43 2.58
C VAL A 66 8.60 -17.10 2.37
N PRO A 67 7.50 -16.32 2.26
CA PRO A 67 6.21 -16.85 1.88
C PRO A 67 6.31 -17.55 0.52
N MET A 68 5.76 -18.75 0.41
CA MET A 68 5.80 -19.49 -0.85
C MET A 68 4.90 -18.80 -1.87
N ASN A 69 5.50 -18.13 -2.87
CA ASN A 69 4.80 -17.42 -3.94
C ASN A 69 3.67 -16.51 -3.41
N GLY A 70 3.90 -15.75 -2.35
CA GLY A 70 2.91 -14.83 -1.77
C GLY A 70 1.74 -15.51 -1.03
N THR A 71 1.82 -16.79 -0.71
CA THR A 71 0.81 -17.50 0.10
C THR A 71 1.13 -17.41 1.58
N ASN A 72 0.20 -17.83 2.45
CA ASN A 72 0.46 -17.94 3.89
C ASN A 72 1.25 -19.20 4.30
N LEU A 73 1.65 -20.03 3.32
CA LEU A 73 2.52 -21.16 3.57
C LEU A 73 3.97 -20.71 3.64
N MET A 74 4.63 -21.12 4.71
CA MET A 74 6.02 -20.78 4.97
C MET A 74 6.76 -21.94 5.61
N TRP A 75 8.02 -22.07 5.24
CA TRP A 75 8.98 -22.94 5.91
C TRP A 75 9.60 -22.16 7.07
N VAL A 76 9.36 -22.62 8.29
CA VAL A 76 9.83 -21.96 9.51
C VAL A 76 10.93 -22.79 10.14
N THR A 77 12.07 -22.18 10.42
CA THR A 77 13.17 -22.87 11.12
C THR A 77 12.72 -23.32 12.51
N TRP A 78 12.92 -24.60 12.79
CA TRP A 78 12.59 -25.22 14.06
C TRP A 78 13.34 -24.55 15.23
N ASN A 79 12.60 -24.13 16.27
CA ASN A 79 13.14 -23.49 17.47
C ASN A 79 12.68 -24.19 18.76
N ASN A 80 12.83 -25.53 18.81
CA ASN A 80 12.51 -26.39 19.97
C ASN A 80 11.05 -26.37 20.46
N SER A 81 10.16 -25.72 19.72
CA SER A 81 8.72 -25.68 19.97
C SER A 81 7.99 -25.76 18.63
N LEU A 82 6.81 -26.37 18.66
CA LEU A 82 5.95 -26.50 17.50
C LEU A 82 5.24 -25.15 17.25
N PRO A 83 5.42 -24.50 16.10
CA PRO A 83 4.71 -23.26 15.79
C PRO A 83 3.19 -23.47 15.69
N ASN A 84 2.42 -22.42 16.00
CA ASN A 84 0.99 -22.42 15.73
C ASN A 84 0.71 -22.63 14.23
N HIS A 85 -0.39 -23.33 13.92
CA HIS A 85 -0.80 -23.62 12.54
C HIS A 85 0.22 -24.44 11.73
N THR A 86 1.04 -25.24 12.40
CA THR A 86 1.90 -26.22 11.74
C THR A 86 1.05 -27.23 10.99
N VAL A 87 1.42 -27.53 9.75
CA VAL A 87 0.71 -28.50 8.91
C VAL A 87 1.04 -29.92 9.37
N SER A 88 0.01 -30.67 9.72
CA SER A 88 0.10 -32.05 10.18
C SER A 88 -0.82 -32.99 9.42
N LEU A 89 -0.48 -34.27 9.43
CA LEU A 89 -1.30 -35.36 8.93
C LEU A 89 -1.37 -36.45 10.01
N TYR A 90 -2.54 -37.03 10.19
CA TYR A 90 -2.66 -38.28 10.95
C TYR A 90 -2.24 -39.46 10.07
N ASN A 91 -1.18 -40.15 10.47
CA ASN A 91 -0.67 -41.33 9.80
C ASN A 91 -1.31 -42.60 10.41
N GLY A 92 -2.31 -43.14 9.71
CA GLY A 92 -3.02 -44.34 10.16
C GLY A 92 -2.16 -45.61 10.19
N TYR A 93 -1.14 -45.72 9.32
CA TYR A 93 -0.25 -46.89 9.29
C TYR A 93 0.62 -46.99 10.55
N THR A 94 1.03 -45.85 11.12
CA THR A 94 1.86 -45.80 12.32
C THR A 94 1.12 -45.29 13.57
N ASN A 95 -0.19 -45.04 13.45
CA ASN A 95 -1.07 -44.55 14.52
C ASN A 95 -0.51 -43.31 15.25
N ARG A 96 -0.03 -42.32 14.49
CA ARG A 96 0.54 -41.08 15.06
C ARG A 96 0.30 -39.85 14.19
N VAL A 97 0.48 -38.67 14.78
CA VAL A 97 0.52 -37.40 14.04
C VAL A 97 1.93 -37.14 13.55
N ASP A 98 2.05 -36.94 12.24
CA ASP A 98 3.28 -36.55 11.56
C ASP A 98 3.13 -35.10 11.07
N TYR A 99 4.11 -34.26 11.40
CA TYR A 99 4.20 -32.88 10.94
C TYR A 99 5.12 -32.78 9.74
N ILE A 100 4.75 -31.95 8.77
CA ILE A 100 5.52 -31.79 7.53
C ILE A 100 6.77 -30.97 7.82
N CYS A 101 7.93 -31.58 7.59
CA CYS A 101 9.23 -30.91 7.74
C CYS A 101 10.08 -31.10 6.50
N LYS A 102 11.14 -30.31 6.38
CA LYS A 102 12.24 -30.55 5.45
C LYS A 102 13.58 -30.34 6.12
N TYR A 103 14.58 -31.09 5.66
CA TYR A 103 15.99 -30.82 5.94
C TYR A 103 16.68 -30.51 4.62
N LYS A 104 17.29 -29.33 4.52
CA LYS A 104 17.72 -28.75 3.24
C LYS A 104 16.55 -28.70 2.25
N CYS A 105 16.50 -29.61 1.29
CA CYS A 105 15.44 -29.69 0.28
C CYS A 105 14.61 -30.97 0.35
N ASP A 106 14.98 -31.92 1.20
CA ASP A 106 14.28 -33.19 1.29
C ASP A 106 13.13 -33.08 2.29
N ALA A 107 11.90 -33.23 1.79
CA ALA A 107 10.71 -33.31 2.62
C ALA A 107 10.65 -34.65 3.36
N GLY A 108 10.05 -34.60 4.54
CA GLY A 108 9.89 -35.75 5.42
C GLY A 108 8.89 -35.45 6.53
N PHE A 109 9.09 -36.06 7.69
CA PHE A 109 8.20 -35.89 8.83
C PHE A 109 8.94 -35.63 10.15
N TYR A 110 8.30 -34.82 10.99
CA TYR A 110 8.64 -34.64 12.39
C TYR A 110 7.50 -35.22 13.24
N THR A 111 7.84 -35.88 14.35
CA THR A 111 6.85 -36.29 15.34
C THR A 111 7.49 -36.24 16.72
N PRO A 112 6.80 -35.69 17.76
CA PRO A 112 7.39 -35.53 19.09
C PRO A 112 7.97 -36.82 19.68
N GLY A 113 7.31 -37.96 19.43
CA GLY A 113 7.74 -39.27 19.95
C GLY A 113 9.06 -39.80 19.39
N LYS A 114 9.58 -39.23 18.29
CA LYS A 114 10.89 -39.60 17.70
C LYS A 114 11.99 -38.55 17.99
N GLY A 115 11.74 -37.65 18.93
CA GLY A 115 12.69 -36.61 19.33
C GLY A 115 12.71 -35.42 18.36
N ARG A 116 13.70 -34.53 18.55
CA ARG A 116 13.76 -33.21 17.91
C ARG A 116 14.30 -33.21 16.46
N TYR A 117 14.00 -34.22 15.66
CA TYR A 117 14.58 -34.39 14.33
C TYR A 117 13.52 -34.46 13.24
N CYS A 118 13.84 -33.88 12.07
CA CYS A 118 13.13 -34.16 10.84
C CYS A 118 13.68 -35.46 10.24
N TYR A 119 12.83 -36.45 10.01
CA TYR A 119 13.16 -37.71 9.35
C TYR A 119 12.87 -37.58 7.86
N TYR A 120 13.88 -37.78 7.02
CA TYR A 120 13.80 -37.52 5.58
C TYR A 120 14.52 -38.60 4.76
N PRO A 121 14.09 -38.84 3.51
CA PRO A 121 14.68 -39.84 2.62
C PRO A 121 15.91 -39.27 1.87
N SER A 122 17.06 -39.94 1.98
CA SER A 122 18.29 -39.61 1.23
C SER A 122 19.16 -40.86 1.06
N ALA A 123 18.72 -41.76 0.16
CA ALA A 123 19.21 -43.14 -0.05
C ALA A 123 18.95 -44.10 1.13
N ILE A 124 18.87 -43.56 2.34
CA ILE A 124 18.38 -44.20 3.57
C ILE A 124 17.49 -43.19 4.32
N GLU A 125 16.80 -43.63 5.37
CA GLU A 125 16.19 -42.69 6.32
C GLU A 125 17.31 -41.98 7.10
N LYS A 126 17.35 -40.65 6.98
CA LYS A 126 18.26 -39.78 7.73
C LYS A 126 17.46 -38.90 8.67
N ARG A 127 18.16 -38.36 9.66
CA ARG A 127 17.62 -37.39 10.63
C ARG A 127 18.40 -36.09 10.54
N GLY A 128 17.67 -34.97 10.49
CA GLY A 128 18.25 -33.64 10.30
C GLY A 128 17.89 -32.67 11.43
N PHE A 129 18.86 -31.84 11.83
CA PHE A 129 18.71 -30.71 12.75
C PHE A 129 19.80 -29.65 12.49
N PRO A 130 19.50 -28.34 12.53
CA PRO A 130 18.17 -27.76 12.54
C PRO A 130 17.42 -28.10 11.24
N PHE A 131 16.09 -28.08 11.29
CA PHE A 131 15.24 -28.35 10.14
C PHE A 131 14.18 -27.25 10.01
N GLU A 132 13.45 -27.23 8.89
CA GLU A 132 12.34 -26.31 8.68
C GLU A 132 11.02 -27.09 8.73
N ILE A 133 9.98 -26.48 9.30
CA ILE A 133 8.65 -27.06 9.42
C ILE A 133 7.65 -26.24 8.62
N LEU A 134 6.67 -26.89 8.00
CA LEU A 134 5.67 -26.21 7.17
C LEU A 134 4.57 -25.62 8.06
N VAL A 135 4.37 -24.32 7.95
CA VAL A 135 3.33 -23.57 8.67
C VAL A 135 2.37 -22.95 7.67
N ASN A 136 1.07 -23.10 7.91
CA ASN A 136 0.01 -22.40 7.19
C ASN A 136 -0.48 -21.25 8.08
N LYS A 137 0.14 -20.07 7.96
CA LYS A 137 -0.17 -18.94 8.83
C LYS A 137 -1.68 -18.63 8.80
N ASP A 138 -2.25 -18.44 9.98
CA ASP A 138 -3.68 -18.19 10.22
C ASP A 138 -4.62 -19.29 9.68
N ASN A 139 -4.08 -20.49 9.38
CA ASN A 139 -4.77 -21.56 8.65
C ASN A 139 -5.44 -21.06 7.35
N PHE A 140 -4.84 -20.05 6.70
CA PHE A 140 -5.51 -19.31 5.64
C PHE A 140 -5.69 -20.12 4.36
N GLU A 141 -4.70 -20.93 3.96
CA GLU A 141 -4.81 -21.73 2.75
C GLU A 141 -5.56 -23.04 3.02
N ILE A 142 -6.50 -23.41 2.15
CA ILE A 142 -7.04 -24.78 2.12
C ILE A 142 -6.02 -25.68 1.42
N LEU A 143 -5.52 -26.67 2.16
CA LEU A 143 -4.56 -27.65 1.64
C LEU A 143 -5.28 -28.93 1.21
N GLU A 144 -4.87 -29.46 0.07
CA GLU A 144 -5.46 -30.64 -0.55
C GLU A 144 -4.37 -31.64 -0.94
N TRP A 145 -4.63 -32.92 -0.71
CA TRP A 145 -3.81 -33.99 -1.25
C TRP A 145 -4.39 -34.42 -2.60
N LYS A 146 -3.57 -34.33 -3.64
CA LYS A 146 -3.98 -34.67 -5.01
C LYS A 146 -3.12 -35.80 -5.54
N ALA A 147 -3.77 -36.76 -6.19
CA ALA A 147 -3.09 -37.92 -6.78
C ALA A 147 -2.01 -37.47 -7.77
N GLY A 148 -0.89 -38.17 -7.72
CA GLY A 148 0.22 -38.01 -8.65
C GLY A 148 0.92 -39.35 -8.85
N SER A 149 1.57 -39.48 -9.99
CA SER A 149 2.32 -40.69 -10.32
C SER A 149 3.46 -40.42 -11.28
N TYR A 150 4.51 -41.25 -11.24
CA TYR A 150 5.62 -41.23 -12.20
C TYR A 150 6.25 -39.84 -12.39
N GLY A 151 6.39 -39.07 -11.31
CA GLY A 151 6.94 -37.70 -11.33
C GLY A 151 5.96 -36.59 -11.69
N SER A 152 4.71 -36.89 -12.00
CA SER A 152 3.69 -35.86 -12.19
C SER A 152 3.37 -35.16 -10.86
N VAL A 153 3.15 -33.84 -10.96
CA VAL A 153 2.77 -32.98 -9.84
C VAL A 153 1.65 -32.03 -10.29
N PRO A 154 0.56 -31.90 -9.53
CA PRO A 154 -0.51 -30.96 -9.84
C PRO A 154 -0.07 -29.50 -9.77
N LYS A 155 -0.90 -28.59 -10.29
CA LYS A 155 -0.72 -27.14 -10.09
C LYS A 155 -0.79 -26.78 -8.60
N ASN A 156 -0.13 -25.69 -8.23
CA ASN A 156 0.00 -25.20 -6.84
C ASN A 156 0.52 -26.24 -5.84
N SER A 157 1.38 -27.15 -6.29
CA SER A 157 2.06 -28.11 -5.42
C SER A 157 3.07 -27.42 -4.49
N VAL A 158 3.12 -27.87 -3.24
CA VAL A 158 4.04 -27.36 -2.22
C VAL A 158 5.44 -27.92 -2.45
N TRP A 159 6.34 -27.08 -2.94
CA TRP A 159 7.76 -27.38 -3.16
C TRP A 159 8.64 -27.08 -1.93
N THR A 160 9.82 -27.68 -1.86
CA THR A 160 10.71 -27.55 -0.68
C THR A 160 11.83 -26.51 -0.85
N CYS A 161 12.46 -26.47 -2.04
CA CYS A 161 13.52 -25.54 -2.40
C CYS A 161 13.30 -24.88 -3.77
N SER A 162 13.64 -23.59 -3.87
CA SER A 162 13.42 -22.82 -5.10
C SER A 162 14.29 -23.37 -6.21
N GLY A 163 13.72 -23.54 -7.40
CA GLY A 163 14.40 -24.14 -8.56
C GLY A 163 14.66 -25.65 -8.44
N LYS A 164 14.33 -26.30 -7.32
CA LYS A 164 14.36 -27.77 -7.20
C LYS A 164 12.99 -28.33 -7.48
N LYS A 165 12.92 -29.39 -8.28
CA LYS A 165 11.66 -30.08 -8.59
C LYS A 165 11.32 -31.15 -7.53
N ILE A 166 11.38 -30.74 -6.26
CA ILE A 166 11.09 -31.58 -5.09
C ILE A 166 9.87 -31.02 -4.37
N TYR A 167 8.90 -31.89 -4.10
CA TYR A 167 7.60 -31.54 -3.54
C TYR A 167 7.27 -32.38 -2.32
N VAL A 168 6.39 -31.85 -1.47
CA VAL A 168 5.85 -32.58 -0.33
C VAL A 168 4.84 -33.62 -0.82
N GLY A 169 5.08 -34.89 -0.46
CA GLY A 169 4.20 -35.99 -0.83
C GLY A 169 3.82 -36.88 0.33
N LYS A 170 2.79 -37.69 0.11
CA LYS A 170 2.42 -38.82 0.96
C LYS A 170 2.06 -40.05 0.14
N ASN A 171 2.06 -41.19 0.80
CA ASN A 171 1.28 -42.35 0.41
C ASN A 171 0.59 -42.94 1.64
N HIS A 172 0.02 -44.14 1.50
CA HIS A 172 -0.62 -44.88 2.60
C HIS A 172 0.27 -45.05 3.84
N TYR A 173 1.60 -45.11 3.69
CA TYR A 173 2.54 -45.39 4.78
C TYR A 173 3.04 -44.14 5.51
N GLY A 174 3.04 -42.97 4.88
CA GLY A 174 3.47 -41.73 5.51
C GLY A 174 3.92 -40.62 4.56
N LEU A 175 4.60 -39.63 5.14
CA LEU A 175 5.09 -38.42 4.45
C LEU A 175 6.52 -38.59 3.95
N GLY A 176 6.82 -37.94 2.83
CA GLY A 176 8.13 -37.94 2.23
C GLY A 176 8.27 -36.91 1.11
N LYS A 177 9.14 -37.17 0.15
CA LYS A 177 9.42 -36.26 -0.96
C LYS A 177 9.02 -36.86 -2.30
N VAL A 178 8.46 -36.04 -3.18
CA VAL A 178 8.26 -36.38 -4.59
C VAL A 178 9.36 -35.70 -5.40
N SER A 179 10.14 -36.48 -6.12
CA SER A 179 11.14 -35.99 -7.08
C SER A 179 10.59 -36.17 -8.48
N THR A 180 10.32 -35.07 -9.19
CA THR A 180 9.84 -35.18 -10.58
C THR A 180 10.97 -35.56 -11.53
N GLN A 181 12.22 -35.34 -11.13
CA GLN A 181 13.39 -35.73 -11.90
C GLN A 181 13.57 -37.25 -11.87
N ASP A 182 13.46 -37.84 -10.69
CA ASP A 182 13.60 -39.30 -10.50
C ASP A 182 12.28 -40.04 -10.78
N LYS A 183 11.21 -39.28 -11.01
CA LYS A 183 9.85 -39.77 -11.29
C LYS A 183 9.27 -40.64 -10.17
N ALA A 184 9.64 -40.38 -8.92
CA ALA A 184 9.29 -41.22 -7.78
C ALA A 184 8.97 -40.40 -6.51
N PHE A 185 8.15 -41.00 -5.65
CA PHE A 185 7.99 -40.63 -4.26
C PHE A 185 8.94 -41.45 -3.38
N TYR A 186 9.67 -40.79 -2.49
CA TYR A 186 10.56 -41.43 -1.53
C TYR A 186 10.02 -41.24 -0.11
N LEU A 187 9.98 -42.34 0.65
CA LEU A 187 9.50 -42.42 2.02
C LEU A 187 10.63 -42.86 2.96
N PRO A 188 10.95 -42.08 4.01
CA PRO A 188 11.80 -42.54 5.10
C PRO A 188 11.00 -43.46 6.04
N PHE A 189 11.43 -44.71 6.19
CA PHE A 189 10.80 -45.63 7.12
C PHE A 189 11.78 -46.67 7.66
N ASN A 190 11.80 -46.85 8.99
CA ASN A 190 12.59 -47.87 9.68
C ASN A 190 14.05 -47.97 9.20
N LYS A 191 14.78 -46.84 9.22
CA LYS A 191 16.19 -46.72 8.79
C LYS A 191 16.43 -46.95 7.30
N ARG A 192 15.39 -47.11 6.48
CA ARG A 192 15.48 -47.32 5.02
C ARG A 192 14.74 -46.23 4.27
N GLU A 193 15.11 -46.05 3.01
CA GLU A 193 14.35 -45.28 2.03
C GLU A 193 13.56 -46.26 1.17
N HIS A 194 12.27 -46.00 1.02
CA HIS A 194 11.39 -46.74 0.12
C HIS A 194 10.96 -45.80 -1.00
N TRP A 195 10.79 -46.33 -2.21
CA TRP A 195 10.34 -45.55 -3.36
C TRP A 195 9.05 -46.13 -3.94
N TYR A 196 8.19 -45.26 -4.44
CA TYR A 196 6.89 -45.60 -5.01
C TYR A 196 6.59 -44.73 -6.22
N ASN A 197 5.90 -45.31 -7.21
CA ASN A 197 5.47 -44.58 -8.41
C ASN A 197 4.12 -43.89 -8.23
N ASN A 198 3.31 -44.30 -7.25
CA ASN A 198 1.99 -43.74 -6.96
C ASN A 198 2.01 -43.07 -5.58
N TYR A 199 1.48 -41.86 -5.53
CA TYR A 199 1.53 -41.02 -4.34
C TYR A 199 0.46 -39.91 -4.43
N GLU A 200 0.37 -39.11 -3.38
CA GLU A 200 -0.37 -37.84 -3.39
C GLU A 200 0.60 -36.70 -3.11
N VAL A 201 0.37 -35.57 -3.74
CA VAL A 201 1.16 -34.34 -3.58
C VAL A 201 0.34 -33.33 -2.80
N LEU A 202 0.97 -32.62 -1.87
CA LEU A 202 0.32 -31.54 -1.14
C LEU A 202 0.16 -30.32 -2.05
N THR A 203 -1.05 -29.78 -2.13
CA THR A 203 -1.39 -28.66 -3.01
C THR A 203 -2.21 -27.61 -2.26
N ILE A 204 -2.19 -26.38 -2.76
CA ILE A 204 -3.10 -25.31 -2.33
C ILE A 204 -4.34 -25.34 -3.21
N SER A 205 -5.53 -25.32 -2.59
CA SER A 205 -6.80 -25.33 -3.30
C SER A 205 -6.93 -24.15 -4.28
N GLU A 206 -7.43 -24.45 -5.49
CA GLU A 206 -7.75 -23.46 -6.51
C GLU A 206 -9.22 -23.02 -6.47
N ASN A 207 -10.03 -23.64 -5.59
CA ASN A 207 -11.48 -23.44 -5.54
C ASN A 207 -11.88 -22.13 -4.83
N VAL A 208 -11.27 -21.01 -5.23
CA VAL A 208 -11.54 -19.68 -4.72
C VAL A 208 -12.61 -19.03 -5.59
N ILE A 209 -13.76 -18.68 -5.00
CA ILE A 209 -14.87 -18.07 -5.74
C ILE A 209 -14.85 -16.54 -5.63
N SER A 210 -14.39 -16.00 -4.51
CA SER A 210 -14.29 -14.54 -4.31
C SER A 210 -13.27 -14.15 -3.26
N GLN A 211 -12.79 -12.91 -3.38
CA GLN A 211 -11.85 -12.29 -2.47
C GLN A 211 -12.28 -10.87 -2.12
N THR A 212 -12.16 -10.51 -0.84
CA THR A 212 -12.42 -9.16 -0.35
C THR A 212 -11.25 -8.69 0.49
N ILE A 213 -10.69 -7.54 0.15
CA ILE A 213 -9.72 -6.80 0.95
C ILE A 213 -10.49 -5.70 1.70
N TYR A 214 -10.27 -5.58 2.99
CA TYR A 214 -11.00 -4.64 3.85
C TYR A 214 -10.18 -4.25 5.08
N ASN A 215 -10.66 -3.28 5.86
CA ASN A 215 -9.94 -2.71 7.01
C ASN A 215 -8.54 -2.24 6.58
N VAL A 216 -8.50 -1.50 5.47
CA VAL A 216 -7.25 -0.96 4.91
C VAL A 216 -6.79 0.22 5.75
N ARG A 217 -5.56 0.13 6.26
CA ARG A 217 -4.94 1.14 7.13
C ARG A 217 -3.64 1.60 6.52
N TYR A 218 -3.65 2.82 6.01
CA TYR A 218 -2.49 3.49 5.43
C TYR A 218 -1.56 4.01 6.52
N ASN A 219 -0.26 3.83 6.31
CA ASN A 219 0.77 4.42 7.14
C ASN A 219 1.05 5.85 6.67
N LYS A 220 0.48 6.84 7.37
CA LYS A 220 0.59 8.26 7.01
C LYS A 220 1.95 8.87 7.36
N ASP A 221 2.59 8.39 8.43
CA ASP A 221 3.85 8.96 8.92
C ASP A 221 5.03 8.67 7.96
N HIS A 222 4.87 7.65 7.13
CA HIS A 222 5.84 7.22 6.12
C HIS A 222 5.31 7.38 4.70
N SER A 223 4.48 8.40 4.43
CA SER A 223 4.03 8.72 3.08
C SER A 223 5.09 9.51 2.32
N GLU A 224 5.35 9.13 1.07
CA GLU A 224 6.20 9.89 0.15
C GLU A 224 5.32 10.64 -0.85
N ILE A 225 5.47 11.97 -0.90
CA ILE A 225 4.77 12.83 -1.85
C ILE A 225 5.79 13.39 -2.83
N PHE A 226 5.70 12.97 -4.08
CA PHE A 226 6.55 13.48 -5.17
C PHE A 226 5.76 14.48 -6.02
N LYS A 227 6.24 15.72 -6.12
CA LYS A 227 5.60 16.77 -6.92
C LYS A 227 6.22 16.81 -8.31
N PHE A 228 5.40 16.66 -9.34
CA PHE A 228 5.85 16.83 -10.72
C PHE A 228 5.89 18.33 -11.09
N PRO A 229 6.70 18.71 -12.09
CA PRO A 229 6.62 20.04 -12.68
C PRO A 229 5.19 20.34 -13.18
N PRO A 230 4.72 21.60 -13.11
CA PRO A 230 3.42 21.99 -13.64
C PRO A 230 3.31 21.67 -15.14
N GLU A 231 2.20 21.06 -15.55
CA GLU A 231 1.89 20.80 -16.95
C GLU A 231 1.02 21.94 -17.50
N VAL A 232 1.45 22.56 -18.61
CA VAL A 232 0.65 23.54 -19.34
C VAL A 232 -0.38 22.80 -20.19
N MET A 233 -1.67 23.02 -19.92
CA MET A 233 -2.78 22.34 -20.58
C MET A 233 -3.28 23.08 -21.82
N HIS A 234 -3.33 24.41 -21.74
CA HIS A 234 -3.76 25.30 -22.81
C HIS A 234 -3.08 26.66 -22.63
N GLU A 235 -2.76 27.32 -23.73
CA GLU A 235 -2.15 28.64 -23.77
C GLU A 235 -2.85 29.46 -24.85
N ALA A 236 -3.17 30.71 -24.55
CA ALA A 236 -3.80 31.62 -25.49
C ALA A 236 -3.39 33.07 -25.22
N THR A 237 -3.55 33.90 -26.25
CA THR A 237 -3.22 35.33 -26.23
C THR A 237 -4.44 36.12 -26.68
N ILE A 238 -4.79 37.15 -25.91
CA ILE A 238 -5.91 38.05 -26.22
C ILE A 238 -5.33 39.45 -26.45
N SER A 239 -5.54 39.96 -27.65
CA SER A 239 -5.08 41.29 -28.08
C SER A 239 -6.26 42.25 -28.20
N ASN A 240 -6.17 43.41 -27.54
CA ASN A 240 -7.17 44.46 -27.61
C ASN A 240 -6.64 45.65 -28.42
N TYR A 241 -7.16 45.84 -29.63
CA TYR A 241 -6.84 46.97 -30.50
C TYR A 241 -7.84 48.14 -30.36
N GLU A 242 -8.81 48.04 -29.44
CA GLU A 242 -9.83 49.05 -29.17
C GLU A 242 -9.37 50.04 -28.09
N CYS A 243 -10.13 51.12 -27.94
CA CYS A 243 -9.86 52.18 -26.98
C CYS A 243 -10.56 52.05 -25.63
N HIS A 244 -11.25 50.92 -25.41
CA HIS A 244 -11.89 50.57 -24.16
C HIS A 244 -11.42 49.18 -23.70
N PRO A 245 -11.36 48.92 -22.38
CA PRO A 245 -11.04 47.60 -21.87
C PRO A 245 -12.01 46.53 -22.39
N VAL A 246 -11.49 45.39 -22.83
CA VAL A 246 -12.29 44.24 -23.29
C VAL A 246 -12.24 43.15 -22.24
N VAL A 247 -13.41 42.64 -21.83
CA VAL A 247 -13.52 41.50 -20.93
C VAL A 247 -13.76 40.23 -21.75
N LYS A 248 -12.87 39.26 -21.62
CA LYS A 248 -13.03 37.92 -22.20
C LYS A 248 -13.17 36.90 -21.08
N THR A 249 -14.18 36.04 -21.21
CA THR A 249 -14.32 34.86 -20.35
C THR A 249 -14.01 33.63 -21.17
N GLU A 250 -13.13 32.78 -20.66
CA GLU A 250 -12.81 31.49 -21.25
C GLU A 250 -13.04 30.37 -20.24
N THR A 251 -13.71 29.31 -20.70
CA THR A 251 -14.02 28.14 -19.88
C THR A 251 -13.27 26.93 -20.42
N LEU A 252 -12.42 26.33 -19.59
CA LEU A 252 -11.72 25.10 -19.87
C LEU A 252 -12.45 23.94 -19.20
N SER A 253 -12.72 22.87 -19.94
CA SER A 253 -13.18 21.59 -19.40
C SER A 253 -12.25 20.49 -19.89
N LYS A 254 -11.70 19.68 -18.97
CA LYS A 254 -10.85 18.55 -19.37
C LYS A 254 -11.08 17.34 -18.46
N THR A 255 -11.33 16.20 -19.11
CA THR A 255 -11.39 14.89 -18.47
C THR A 255 -10.00 14.27 -18.40
N TYR A 256 -9.69 13.63 -17.29
CA TYR A 256 -8.44 12.94 -17.04
C TYR A 256 -8.66 11.67 -16.23
N GLU A 257 -7.72 10.74 -16.33
CA GLU A 257 -7.76 9.48 -15.62
C GLU A 257 -6.85 9.54 -14.38
N VAL A 258 -7.41 9.21 -13.23
CA VAL A 258 -6.69 9.00 -11.99
C VAL A 258 -6.45 7.50 -11.86
N GLN A 259 -5.19 7.10 -11.75
CA GLN A 259 -4.79 5.71 -11.54
C GLN A 259 -4.44 5.51 -10.07
N GLN A 260 -5.11 4.54 -9.46
CA GLN A 260 -4.92 4.12 -8.07
C GLN A 260 -4.45 2.67 -8.08
N ARG A 261 -3.36 2.37 -7.38
CA ARG A 261 -2.74 1.05 -7.41
C ARG A 261 -2.47 0.54 -6.01
N TRP A 262 -2.89 -0.70 -5.74
CA TRP A 262 -2.62 -1.40 -4.49
C TRP A 262 -1.79 -2.63 -4.77
N ASP A 263 -0.48 -2.53 -4.61
CA ASP A 263 0.41 -3.69 -4.75
C ASP A 263 0.47 -4.46 -3.43
N PHE A 264 0.41 -5.78 -3.53
CA PHE A 264 0.34 -6.69 -2.39
C PHE A 264 1.59 -7.55 -2.33
N THR A 265 2.09 -7.80 -1.11
CA THR A 265 3.15 -8.82 -0.91
C THR A 265 2.59 -10.26 -0.96
N PHE A 266 1.28 -10.41 -1.11
CA PHE A 266 0.55 -11.67 -1.11
C PHE A 266 -0.02 -11.99 -2.50
N SER A 267 -0.13 -13.27 -2.82
CA SER A 267 -0.70 -13.76 -4.06
C SER A 267 -2.22 -13.64 -4.02
N ILE A 268 -2.69 -12.60 -4.68
CA ILE A 268 -4.11 -12.40 -5.01
C ILE A 268 -4.41 -13.20 -6.28
N LYS A 269 -5.52 -13.96 -6.29
CA LYS A 269 -5.92 -14.80 -7.43
C LYS A 269 -6.75 -13.96 -8.40
N PHE A 270 -6.06 -13.17 -9.22
CA PHE A 270 -6.67 -12.38 -10.30
C PHE A 270 -7.35 -13.32 -11.31
N GLY A 271 -8.60 -13.01 -11.69
CA GLY A 271 -9.50 -13.89 -12.44
C GLY A 271 -10.70 -14.39 -11.63
N THR A 272 -10.64 -14.27 -10.30
CA THR A 272 -11.79 -14.43 -9.39
C THR A 272 -12.35 -13.07 -8.98
N LYS A 273 -13.61 -13.01 -8.53
CA LYS A 273 -14.25 -11.75 -8.09
C LYS A 273 -13.47 -11.17 -6.91
N THR A 274 -12.63 -10.16 -7.18
CA THR A 274 -11.74 -9.53 -6.21
C THR A 274 -12.15 -8.09 -5.98
N THR A 275 -12.41 -7.74 -4.72
CA THR A 275 -12.88 -6.41 -4.31
C THR A 275 -12.00 -5.85 -3.21
N ILE A 276 -11.86 -4.53 -3.17
CA ILE A 276 -11.23 -3.79 -2.08
C ILE A 276 -12.21 -2.77 -1.51
N LYS A 277 -12.30 -2.72 -0.18
CA LYS A 277 -13.03 -1.71 0.58
C LYS A 277 -12.02 -0.85 1.29
N ALA A 278 -11.81 0.36 0.79
CA ALA A 278 -10.79 1.27 1.30
C ALA A 278 -11.19 2.73 1.05
N GLY A 279 -10.78 3.61 1.95
CA GLY A 279 -10.74 5.04 1.64
C GLY A 279 -9.60 5.33 0.67
N ILE A 280 -9.75 6.35 -0.17
CA ILE A 280 -8.76 6.76 -1.15
C ILE A 280 -7.91 7.88 -0.52
N PRO A 281 -6.58 7.73 -0.41
CA PRO A 281 -5.70 8.80 0.02
C PRO A 281 -5.71 10.00 -0.93
N PHE A 282 -5.69 11.21 -0.38
CA PHE A 282 -5.62 12.47 -1.13
C PHE A 282 -4.84 13.55 -0.36
N THR A 283 -4.14 14.44 -1.06
CA THR A 283 -3.35 15.50 -0.44
C THR A 283 -4.15 16.79 -0.26
N VAL A 284 -4.21 17.30 0.97
CA VAL A 284 -4.77 18.62 1.30
C VAL A 284 -3.75 19.40 2.10
N ARG A 285 -3.42 20.63 1.65
CA ARG A 285 -2.48 21.53 2.34
C ARG A 285 -1.12 20.89 2.68
N GLY A 286 -0.67 19.95 1.85
CA GLY A 286 0.61 19.25 2.04
C GLY A 286 0.56 18.06 3.01
N THR A 287 -0.60 17.73 3.56
CA THR A 287 -0.81 16.53 4.39
C THR A 287 -1.69 15.51 3.69
N VAL A 288 -1.43 14.22 3.92
CA VAL A 288 -2.25 13.14 3.36
C VAL A 288 -3.48 12.88 4.24
N GLU A 289 -4.64 13.05 3.64
CA GLU A 289 -5.93 12.66 4.19
C GLU A 289 -6.46 11.40 3.48
N VAL A 290 -7.46 10.74 4.05
CA VAL A 290 -8.06 9.52 3.49
C VAL A 290 -9.56 9.71 3.44
N SER A 291 -10.17 9.43 2.28
CA SER A 291 -11.60 9.62 2.07
C SER A 291 -12.43 8.58 2.83
N THR A 292 -13.76 8.73 2.78
CA THR A 292 -14.67 7.67 3.22
C THR A 292 -14.45 6.39 2.41
N GLU A 293 -14.67 5.23 3.04
CA GLU A 293 -14.47 3.96 2.36
C GLU A 293 -15.37 3.81 1.13
N VAL A 294 -14.76 3.44 0.01
CA VAL A 294 -15.43 3.04 -1.23
C VAL A 294 -15.15 1.58 -1.52
N GLN A 295 -16.05 0.95 -2.28
CA GLN A 295 -15.86 -0.41 -2.75
C GLN A 295 -15.46 -0.41 -4.22
N LEU A 296 -14.22 -0.83 -4.48
CA LEU A 296 -13.67 -0.94 -5.82
C LEU A 296 -13.51 -2.40 -6.21
N GLN A 297 -13.65 -2.70 -7.50
CA GLN A 297 -13.47 -4.03 -8.05
C GLN A 297 -12.25 -4.05 -8.97
N PHE A 298 -11.35 -5.01 -8.74
CA PHE A 298 -10.21 -5.20 -9.63
C PHE A 298 -10.67 -5.96 -10.87
N THR A 299 -10.59 -5.31 -12.03
CA THR A 299 -10.87 -5.94 -13.34
C THR A 299 -9.61 -6.55 -13.95
N LYS A 300 -8.45 -5.90 -13.78
CA LYS A 300 -7.15 -6.39 -14.24
C LYS A 300 -6.01 -5.88 -13.36
N GLY A 301 -5.27 -6.81 -12.75
CA GLY A 301 -4.13 -6.47 -11.89
C GLY A 301 -4.53 -5.68 -10.65
N THR A 302 -3.64 -4.82 -10.19
CA THR A 302 -3.74 -4.08 -8.92
C THR A 302 -4.17 -2.62 -9.09
N THR A 303 -4.48 -2.20 -10.32
CA THR A 303 -4.79 -0.81 -10.66
C THR A 303 -6.28 -0.62 -10.94
N VAL A 304 -6.84 0.44 -10.39
CA VAL A 304 -8.16 0.97 -10.70
C VAL A 304 -7.97 2.34 -11.35
N THR A 305 -8.65 2.56 -12.47
CA THR A 305 -8.62 3.84 -13.20
C THR A 305 -9.99 4.48 -13.14
N GLU A 306 -10.06 5.72 -12.67
CA GLU A 306 -11.29 6.51 -12.62
C GLU A 306 -11.13 7.76 -13.50
N SER A 307 -12.17 8.12 -14.25
CA SER A 307 -12.21 9.36 -15.03
C SER A 307 -12.80 10.50 -14.22
N MET A 308 -12.11 11.62 -14.14
CA MET A 308 -12.55 12.84 -13.48
C MET A 308 -12.54 14.00 -14.45
N THR A 309 -13.55 14.87 -14.38
CA THR A 309 -13.66 16.07 -15.23
C THR A 309 -13.60 17.31 -14.36
N ASP A 310 -12.61 18.17 -14.64
CA ASP A 310 -12.52 19.48 -14.01
C ASP A 310 -12.89 20.57 -15.01
N THR A 311 -13.57 21.60 -14.51
CA THR A 311 -13.86 22.83 -15.24
C THR A 311 -13.27 24.04 -14.54
N ALA A 312 -12.62 24.93 -15.29
CA ALA A 312 -12.12 26.21 -14.80
C ALA A 312 -12.57 27.35 -15.73
N SER A 313 -12.80 28.53 -15.16
CA SER A 313 -13.16 29.73 -15.93
C SER A 313 -12.20 30.87 -15.61
N VAL A 314 -11.68 31.50 -16.64
CA VAL A 314 -10.79 32.66 -16.55
C VAL A 314 -11.53 33.86 -17.10
N VAL A 315 -11.64 34.92 -16.29
CA VAL A 315 -12.16 36.21 -16.73
C VAL A 315 -10.97 37.16 -16.80
N LEU A 316 -10.66 37.62 -18.00
CA LEU A 316 -9.53 38.51 -18.26
C LEU A 316 -10.02 39.84 -18.84
N THR A 317 -9.61 40.94 -18.21
CA THR A 317 -9.86 42.30 -18.70
C THR A 317 -8.58 42.81 -19.37
N VAL A 318 -8.60 42.93 -20.69
CA VAL A 318 -7.46 43.37 -21.49
C VAL A 318 -7.55 44.89 -21.71
N PRO A 319 -6.58 45.68 -21.22
CA PRO A 319 -6.57 47.13 -21.41
C PRO A 319 -6.51 47.54 -22.89
N PRO A 320 -6.87 48.78 -23.23
CA PRO A 320 -6.70 49.32 -24.58
C PRO A 320 -5.26 49.16 -25.08
N ASN A 321 -5.10 48.76 -26.34
CA ASN A 321 -3.80 48.61 -27.00
C ASN A 321 -2.82 47.64 -26.32
N HIS A 322 -3.32 46.71 -25.50
CA HIS A 322 -2.50 45.69 -24.85
C HIS A 322 -2.81 44.29 -25.39
N SER A 323 -1.82 43.42 -25.27
CA SER A 323 -1.93 41.98 -25.46
C SER A 323 -1.67 41.29 -24.13
N CYS A 324 -2.56 40.42 -23.70
CA CYS A 324 -2.38 39.61 -22.51
C CYS A 324 -2.26 38.14 -22.93
N LYS A 325 -1.21 37.48 -22.44
CA LYS A 325 -1.03 36.04 -22.59
C LYS A 325 -1.49 35.35 -21.32
N PHE A 326 -2.18 34.23 -21.46
CA PHE A 326 -2.51 33.38 -20.32
C PHE A 326 -2.31 31.91 -20.67
N SER A 327 -1.98 31.14 -19.64
CA SER A 327 -1.86 29.70 -19.69
C SER A 327 -2.70 29.07 -18.59
N THR A 328 -3.21 27.88 -18.84
CA THR A 328 -3.81 27.04 -17.81
C THR A 328 -2.84 25.92 -17.49
N VAL A 329 -2.47 25.82 -16.23
CA VAL A 329 -1.49 24.85 -15.73
C VAL A 329 -2.13 23.93 -14.72
N ARG A 330 -1.56 22.75 -14.57
CA ARG A 330 -2.01 21.75 -13.61
C ARG A 330 -0.84 21.09 -12.94
N HIS A 331 -1.00 20.91 -11.64
CA HIS A 331 -0.03 20.22 -10.81
C HIS A 331 -0.42 18.75 -10.71
N LYS A 332 0.59 17.89 -10.81
CA LYS A 332 0.45 16.46 -10.53
C LYS A 332 1.34 16.12 -9.36
N GLU A 333 0.86 15.23 -8.51
CA GLU A 333 1.61 14.72 -7.37
C GLU A 333 1.47 13.19 -7.36
N LYS A 334 2.55 12.48 -7.06
CA LYS A 334 2.53 11.05 -6.79
C LYS A 334 2.54 10.85 -5.29
N VAL A 335 1.66 9.99 -4.78
CA VAL A 335 1.59 9.63 -3.38
C VAL A 335 1.85 8.14 -3.25
N GLU A 336 2.91 7.80 -2.51
CA GLU A 336 3.27 6.43 -2.19
C GLU A 336 3.14 6.19 -0.68
N MET A 337 2.48 5.09 -0.29
CA MET A 337 2.23 4.76 1.11
C MET A 337 2.26 3.26 1.34
N SER A 338 2.80 2.80 2.47
CA SER A 338 2.56 1.43 2.92
C SER A 338 1.18 1.30 3.56
N PHE A 339 0.58 0.12 3.50
CA PHE A 339 -0.67 -0.19 4.19
C PHE A 339 -0.70 -1.59 4.78
N THR A 340 -1.57 -1.77 5.77
CA THR A 340 -2.00 -3.07 6.27
C THR A 340 -3.48 -3.27 5.96
N ALA A 341 -3.90 -4.51 5.73
CA ALA A 341 -5.31 -4.83 5.47
C ALA A 341 -5.64 -6.27 5.88
N LEU A 342 -6.92 -6.61 5.84
CA LEU A 342 -7.40 -7.99 5.96
C LEU A 342 -7.83 -8.51 4.59
N LEU A 343 -7.39 -9.73 4.26
CA LEU A 343 -7.82 -10.47 3.08
C LEU A 343 -8.75 -11.59 3.52
N ARG A 344 -10.00 -11.51 3.08
CA ARG A 344 -10.99 -12.59 3.19
C ARG A 344 -11.10 -13.33 1.88
N ARG A 345 -11.03 -14.66 1.94
CA ARG A 345 -11.18 -15.57 0.79
C ARG A 345 -12.34 -16.51 1.04
N THR A 346 -13.26 -16.57 0.08
CA THR A 346 -14.39 -17.50 0.10
C THR A 346 -14.13 -18.60 -0.93
N TYR A 347 -14.29 -19.85 -0.50
CA TYR A 347 -14.09 -21.03 -1.31
C TYR A 347 -15.42 -21.62 -1.79
N GLY A 348 -15.38 -22.46 -2.83
CA GLY A 348 -16.58 -23.05 -3.43
C GLY A 348 -17.33 -24.02 -2.51
N ASP A 349 -16.70 -24.51 -1.45
CA ASP A 349 -17.34 -25.29 -0.38
C ASP A 349 -18.02 -24.41 0.69
N GLY A 350 -18.04 -23.08 0.50
CA GLY A 350 -18.61 -22.11 1.42
C GLY A 350 -17.69 -21.70 2.57
N LYS A 351 -16.50 -22.31 2.72
CA LYS A 351 -15.54 -21.91 3.76
C LYS A 351 -15.01 -20.51 3.51
N ILE A 352 -14.79 -19.78 4.60
CA ILE A 352 -14.28 -18.41 4.59
C ILE A 352 -13.05 -18.34 5.49
N HIS A 353 -11.92 -18.02 4.90
CA HIS A 353 -10.66 -17.83 5.62
C HIS A 353 -10.20 -16.37 5.53
N THR A 354 -9.51 -15.89 6.57
CA THR A 354 -9.05 -14.50 6.66
C THR A 354 -7.59 -14.46 7.11
N THR A 355 -6.80 -13.55 6.54
CA THR A 355 -5.43 -13.26 6.97
C THR A 355 -5.16 -11.76 6.93
N SER A 356 -4.19 -11.31 7.73
CA SER A 356 -3.61 -9.97 7.57
C SER A 356 -2.63 -9.95 6.40
N ILE A 357 -2.71 -8.90 5.60
CA ILE A 357 -1.83 -8.62 4.48
C ILE A 357 -1.19 -7.24 4.62
N ILE A 358 -0.06 -7.05 3.94
CA ILE A 358 0.60 -5.77 3.80
C ILE A 358 0.80 -5.46 2.32
N GLY A 359 0.96 -4.19 2.01
CA GLY A 359 1.16 -3.75 0.64
C GLY A 359 1.61 -2.31 0.54
N THR A 360 1.77 -1.87 -0.70
CA THR A 360 2.11 -0.50 -1.06
C THR A 360 1.00 0.06 -1.94
N TYR A 361 0.53 1.23 -1.58
CA TYR A 361 -0.39 2.04 -2.36
C TYR A 361 0.40 3.09 -3.13
N ASP A 362 0.07 3.24 -4.41
CA ASP A 362 0.59 4.26 -5.30
C ASP A 362 -0.56 4.93 -6.04
N SER A 363 -0.52 6.26 -6.16
CA SER A 363 -1.49 7.00 -6.94
C SER A 363 -0.87 8.27 -7.51
N ILE A 364 -1.25 8.58 -8.76
CA ILE A 364 -0.99 9.88 -9.37
C ILE A 364 -2.23 10.75 -9.15
N GLN A 365 -2.10 11.69 -8.22
CA GLN A 365 -3.12 12.68 -7.92
C GLN A 365 -2.93 13.91 -8.80
N VAL A 366 -4.06 14.46 -9.22
CA VAL A 366 -4.10 15.59 -10.12
C VAL A 366 -4.78 16.74 -9.40
N GLY A 367 -4.07 17.86 -9.26
CA GLY A 367 -4.59 19.07 -8.65
C GLY A 367 -5.56 19.82 -9.56
N LYS A 368 -6.24 20.81 -8.97
CA LYS A 368 -7.14 21.71 -9.70
C LYS A 368 -6.40 22.45 -10.81
N VAL A 369 -7.11 22.74 -11.90
CA VAL A 369 -6.64 23.61 -12.97
C VAL A 369 -6.44 25.02 -12.41
N GLN A 370 -5.28 25.62 -12.68
CA GLN A 370 -4.94 26.98 -12.32
C GLN A 370 -4.71 27.79 -13.59
N ALA A 371 -5.15 29.05 -13.61
CA ALA A 371 -4.85 29.97 -14.69
C ALA A 371 -3.71 30.90 -14.26
N VAL A 372 -2.71 31.02 -15.12
CA VAL A 372 -1.56 31.90 -14.97
C VAL A 372 -1.66 32.94 -16.08
N VAL A 373 -1.79 34.21 -15.68
CA VAL A 373 -1.88 35.34 -16.61
C VAL A 373 -0.56 36.07 -16.56
N ASP A 374 0.09 36.20 -17.72
CA ASP A 374 1.30 36.98 -17.86
C ASP A 374 0.95 38.47 -17.83
N ARG A 375 1.92 39.30 -17.46
CA ARG A 375 1.72 40.75 -17.49
C ARG A 375 1.41 41.17 -18.93
N CYS A 376 0.31 41.89 -19.11
CA CYS A 376 -0.08 42.37 -20.42
C CYS A 376 0.96 43.36 -20.96
N GLU A 377 1.28 43.21 -22.23
CA GLU A 377 2.28 44.02 -22.93
C GLU A 377 1.60 44.94 -23.93
N LEU A 378 2.18 46.12 -24.17
CA LEU A 378 1.72 47.01 -25.24
C LEU A 378 1.90 46.32 -26.59
N LEU A 379 0.89 46.46 -27.46
CA LEU A 379 0.97 45.94 -28.81
C LEU A 379 2.12 46.64 -29.57
N VAL A 380 2.83 45.91 -30.44
CA VAL A 380 3.92 46.49 -31.25
C VAL A 380 3.37 47.46 -32.31
N LYS A 381 2.14 47.24 -32.78
CA LYS A 381 1.44 48.08 -33.76
C LYS A 381 0.03 48.35 -33.27
N PHE A 382 -0.24 49.56 -32.80
CA PHE A 382 -1.56 50.00 -32.37
C PHE A 382 -1.85 51.44 -32.77
N LYS A 383 -3.12 51.81 -32.82
CA LYS A 383 -3.55 53.19 -33.03
C LYS A 383 -3.69 53.88 -31.67
N PRO A 384 -3.05 55.04 -31.45
CA PRO A 384 -3.22 55.78 -30.20
C PRO A 384 -4.69 56.11 -29.96
N CYS A 385 -5.14 55.96 -28.72
CA CYS A 385 -6.51 56.26 -28.37
C CYS A 385 -6.72 57.77 -28.22
N PRO A 386 -7.84 58.31 -28.71
CA PRO A 386 -8.14 59.73 -28.58
C PRO A 386 -8.29 60.10 -27.12
N VAL A 387 -7.53 61.12 -26.68
CA VAL A 387 -7.60 61.63 -25.31
C VAL A 387 -8.89 62.43 -25.17
N GLN A 388 -9.85 61.95 -24.37
CA GLN A 388 -11.00 62.78 -24.02
C GLN A 388 -10.57 63.83 -22.98
N CYS A 389 -10.27 65.03 -23.45
CA CYS A 389 -10.28 66.21 -22.59
C CYS A 389 -11.74 66.43 -22.14
N LYS A 390 -12.05 66.15 -20.87
CA LYS A 390 -13.30 66.62 -20.27
C LYS A 390 -13.25 68.15 -20.28
N SER A 391 -14.03 68.78 -21.15
CA SER A 391 -14.35 70.20 -21.00
C SER A 391 -15.20 70.33 -19.74
N SER A 392 -14.64 70.94 -18.69
CA SER A 392 -15.47 71.56 -17.67
C SER A 392 -16.29 72.63 -18.37
N VAL A 393 -17.60 72.45 -18.41
CA VAL A 393 -18.55 73.48 -18.83
C VAL A 393 -18.39 74.65 -17.86
N MET A 394 -17.79 75.73 -18.35
CA MET A 394 -17.76 77.01 -17.64
C MET A 394 -19.15 77.62 -17.81
N SER A 395 -19.88 77.76 -16.71
CA SER A 395 -21.19 78.42 -16.67
C SER A 395 -21.06 79.84 -17.18
N ASP A 396 -21.74 80.16 -18.28
CA ASP A 396 -21.87 81.51 -18.79
C ASP A 396 -22.61 82.38 -17.77
N ASN A 397 -21.88 83.34 -17.18
CA ASN A 397 -22.47 84.56 -16.67
C ASN A 397 -21.64 85.74 -17.17
N VAL A 398 -22.21 86.44 -18.13
CA VAL A 398 -21.63 87.61 -18.79
C VAL A 398 -21.68 88.79 -17.82
N HIS A 399 -20.52 89.26 -17.38
CA HIS A 399 -20.11 90.68 -17.35
C HIS A 399 -18.84 90.85 -16.51
N LEU A 400 -17.67 90.87 -17.14
CA LEU A 400 -16.66 91.94 -16.99
C LEU A 400 -15.45 91.67 -17.88
N VAL A 401 -15.00 92.73 -18.53
CA VAL A 401 -13.79 92.87 -19.32
C VAL A 401 -12.56 92.37 -18.56
N PHE A 402 -11.79 91.43 -19.10
CA PHE A 402 -10.32 91.40 -19.03
C PHE A 402 -9.75 90.43 -20.06
N LEU A 403 -8.90 90.97 -20.96
CA LEU A 403 -7.99 90.21 -21.82
C LEU A 403 -7.06 89.35 -20.94
N LEU A 404 -6.99 88.04 -21.17
CA LEU A 404 -5.83 87.22 -20.81
C LEU A 404 -5.79 85.97 -21.70
N PHE A 405 -4.78 85.94 -22.57
CA PHE A 405 -4.27 84.74 -23.24
C PHE A 405 -4.03 83.64 -22.19
N THR A 406 -4.61 82.45 -22.35
CA THR A 406 -3.98 81.22 -21.85
C THR A 406 -4.20 80.06 -22.83
N SER A 407 -3.07 79.45 -23.13
CA SER A 407 -2.77 78.38 -24.07
C SER A 407 -3.46 77.05 -23.76
N PHE A 408 -4.01 76.41 -24.78
CA PHE A 408 -4.29 74.97 -24.78
C PHE A 408 -2.96 74.20 -24.80
N SER A 409 -2.50 73.71 -23.65
CA SER A 409 -1.45 72.69 -23.60
C SER A 409 -2.08 71.33 -23.35
N CYS A 410 -2.39 70.63 -24.44
CA CYS A 410 -2.59 69.18 -24.39
C CYS A 410 -1.20 68.53 -24.32
N SER A 411 -0.71 68.27 -23.11
CA SER A 411 0.60 67.62 -22.93
C SER A 411 0.50 66.14 -23.30
N TYR A 412 1.18 65.78 -24.39
CA TYR A 412 1.56 64.41 -24.69
C TYR A 412 2.46 63.86 -23.56
N ARG A 413 2.13 62.68 -23.04
CA ARG A 413 3.13 61.78 -22.46
C ARG A 413 3.13 60.50 -23.28
N ILE A 414 4.27 60.29 -23.93
CA ILE A 414 4.67 59.09 -24.68
C ILE A 414 4.80 57.91 -23.73
#